data_AF-A0A4Q5SK80-F1
#
_entry.id   AF-A0A4Q5SK80-F1
#
_cell.length_a   1.000
_cell.length_b   1.000
_cell.length_c   1.000
_cell.angle_alpha   90.00
_cell.angle_beta   90.00
_cell.angle_gamma   90.00
#
_symmetry.space_group_name_H-M   'P 1'
#
loop_
_entity.id
_entity.type
_entity.pdbx_description
1 polymer ?
#
loop_
_entity_poly.entity_id
_entity_poly.type
_entity_poly.pdbx_seq_one_letter_code
_entity_poly.pdbx_strand_id
1 'polypeptide(L)'
;KAASRLRRKGYRAGLLVLHARFEDDKSGWRTSIKLPITGDSFVVLQHLDALFPRLREAGRLRPGGFRLRMIGVTLAEIEAVGGDQGSLFAHLDPADPLARETRGLALSQAMDRINERFGRNAVSVGPLGGGRLDRVGTKIAFGRIPEASEFHE
;
A
#
# COMPACT_ATOMS: atom_id res chain seq x y z
N LYS A 1 1.66 -2.77 -3.58
CA LYS A 1 1.96 -4.10 -2.98
C LYS A 1 1.17 -4.37 -1.70
N ALA A 2 1.33 -3.59 -0.62
CA ALA A 2 0.62 -3.84 0.65
C ALA A 2 -0.91 -3.96 0.49
N ALA A 3 -1.55 -3.03 -0.23
CA ALA A 3 -2.99 -3.07 -0.48
C ALA A 3 -3.44 -4.28 -1.33
N SER A 4 -2.66 -4.68 -2.34
CA SER A 4 -2.94 -5.90 -3.14
C SER A 4 -2.89 -7.18 -2.27
N ARG A 5 -1.94 -7.29 -1.34
CA ARG A 5 -1.88 -8.40 -0.36
C ARG A 5 -3.09 -8.42 0.57
N LEU A 6 -3.49 -7.24 1.05
CA LEU A 6 -4.64 -7.07 1.92
C LEU A 6 -5.93 -7.56 1.22
N ARG A 7 -6.14 -7.14 -0.03
CA ARG A 7 -7.30 -7.55 -0.83
C ARG A 7 -7.32 -9.04 -1.15
N ARG A 8 -6.18 -9.64 -1.53
CA ARG A 8 -6.08 -11.09 -1.76
C ARG A 8 -6.45 -11.93 -0.55
N LYS A 9 -6.19 -11.42 0.65
CA LYS A 9 -6.60 -12.06 1.91
C LYS A 9 -8.03 -11.73 2.33
N GLY A 10 -8.77 -10.94 1.55
CA GLY A 10 -10.17 -10.60 1.84
C GLY A 10 -10.33 -9.61 3.00
N TYR A 11 -9.38 -8.66 3.16
CA TYR A 11 -9.42 -7.67 4.22
C TYR A 11 -9.42 -6.21 3.71
N ARG A 12 -9.81 -5.27 4.59
CA ARG A 12 -9.68 -3.81 4.47
C ARG A 12 -8.87 -3.27 5.66
N ALA A 13 -8.38 -2.04 5.58
CA ALA A 13 -7.57 -1.43 6.64
C ALA A 13 -7.99 0.02 6.93
N GLY A 14 -7.95 0.40 8.20
CA GLY A 14 -8.28 1.75 8.69
C GLY A 14 -7.07 2.61 9.09
N LEU A 15 -5.85 2.05 9.06
CA LEU A 15 -4.65 2.77 9.46
C LEU A 15 -3.49 2.50 8.51
N LEU A 16 -2.89 3.59 8.01
CA LEU A 16 -1.65 3.56 7.26
C LEU A 16 -0.50 3.98 8.16
N VAL A 17 0.54 3.14 8.24
CA VAL A 17 1.77 3.43 8.97
C VAL A 17 2.93 3.46 8.00
N LEU A 18 3.67 4.56 8.01
CA LEU A 18 4.93 4.72 7.30
C LEU A 18 6.09 4.60 8.30
N HIS A 19 7.01 3.70 8.02
CA HIS A 19 8.22 3.45 8.78
C HIS A 19 9.43 3.73 7.90
N ALA A 20 10.45 4.39 8.44
CA ALA A 20 11.71 4.63 7.78
C ALA A 20 12.90 4.33 8.70
N ARG A 21 13.99 3.85 8.11
CA ARG A 21 15.32 3.78 8.76
C ARG A 21 16.31 4.61 7.96
N PHE A 22 17.03 5.47 8.64
CA PHE A 22 18.12 6.24 8.05
C PHE A 22 19.43 5.45 8.13
N GLU A 23 20.45 5.89 7.37
CA GLU A 23 21.76 5.21 7.34
C GLU A 23 22.60 5.48 8.58
N ASP A 24 22.57 6.73 9.06
CA ASP A 24 23.35 7.25 10.20
C ASP A 24 23.01 6.52 11.50
N ASP A 25 21.72 6.40 11.80
CA ASP A 25 21.26 6.02 13.13
C ASP A 25 20.35 4.77 13.07
N LYS A 26 20.53 3.88 14.05
CA LYS A 26 19.59 2.79 14.34
C LYS A 26 18.20 3.32 14.74
N SER A 27 18.06 4.62 15.02
CA SER A 27 16.76 5.26 15.28
C SER A 27 15.83 5.16 14.07
N GLY A 28 14.71 4.47 14.30
CA GLY A 28 13.61 4.40 13.35
C GLY A 28 12.77 5.66 13.42
N TRP A 29 12.30 6.13 12.26
CA TRP A 29 11.22 7.10 12.19
C TRP A 29 9.92 6.37 11.83
N ARG A 30 8.83 6.77 12.45
CA ARG A 30 7.50 6.19 12.22
C ARG A 30 6.45 7.28 12.34
N THR A 31 5.50 7.27 11.42
CA THR A 31 4.27 8.08 11.50
C THR A 31 3.09 7.23 11.04
N SER A 32 1.89 7.65 11.39
CA SER A 32 0.66 7.04 10.91
C SER A 32 -0.38 8.08 10.53
N ILE A 33 -1.32 7.67 9.68
CA ILE A 33 -2.52 8.43 9.34
C ILE A 33 -3.71 7.47 9.29
N LYS A 34 -4.86 7.93 9.78
CA LYS A 34 -6.12 7.20 9.64
C LYS A 34 -6.52 7.18 8.17
N LEU A 35 -7.04 6.04 7.75
CA LEU A 35 -7.67 5.85 6.45
C LEU A 35 -9.17 5.72 6.67
N PRO A 36 -10.02 6.09 5.69
CA PRO A 36 -11.30 5.41 5.58
C PRO A 36 -11.03 3.91 5.47
N ILE A 37 -11.88 3.08 6.07
CA ILE A 37 -11.75 1.63 6.00
C ILE A 37 -11.77 1.21 4.52
N THR A 38 -10.61 0.82 3.98
CA THR A 38 -10.49 0.63 2.54
C THR A 38 -9.53 -0.48 2.14
N GLY A 39 -9.79 -1.06 0.98
CA GLY A 39 -8.88 -1.93 0.25
C GLY A 39 -8.30 -1.27 -0.99
N ASP A 40 -8.67 -0.01 -1.31
CA ASP A 40 -8.26 0.64 -2.54
C ASP A 40 -6.79 1.11 -2.50
N SER A 41 -6.02 0.72 -3.51
CA SER A 41 -4.64 1.15 -3.68
C SER A 41 -4.52 2.66 -3.93
N PHE A 42 -5.47 3.29 -4.61
CA PHE A 42 -5.39 4.73 -4.89
C PHE A 42 -5.59 5.57 -3.63
N VAL A 43 -6.58 5.22 -2.80
CA VAL A 43 -6.79 5.86 -1.48
C VAL A 43 -5.56 5.70 -0.59
N VAL A 44 -4.97 4.50 -0.55
CA VAL A 44 -3.73 4.26 0.22
C VAL A 44 -2.57 5.11 -0.30
N LEU A 45 -2.38 5.22 -1.62
CA LEU A 45 -1.32 6.04 -2.21
C LEU A 45 -1.52 7.52 -1.93
N GLN A 46 -2.75 8.03 -2.04
CA GLN A 46 -3.09 9.41 -1.73
C GLN A 46 -2.74 9.77 -0.28
N HIS A 47 -3.06 8.90 0.68
CA HIS A 47 -2.71 9.14 2.09
C HIS A 47 -1.22 8.95 2.37
N LEU A 48 -0.54 8.11 1.60
CA LEU A 48 0.91 7.96 1.68
C LEU A 48 1.62 9.24 1.22
N ASP A 49 1.12 9.90 0.17
CA ASP A 49 1.65 11.18 -0.32
C ASP A 49 1.57 12.28 0.75
N ALA A 50 0.57 12.23 1.64
CA ALA A 50 0.48 13.14 2.78
C ALA A 50 1.53 12.87 3.88
N LEU A 51 2.10 11.66 3.95
CA LEU A 51 3.12 11.30 4.96
C LEU A 51 4.54 11.61 4.51
N PHE A 52 4.82 11.62 3.20
CA PHE A 52 6.16 11.86 2.66
C PHE A 52 6.75 13.24 3.02
N PRO A 53 5.99 14.35 3.05
CA PRO A 53 6.51 15.64 3.52
C PRO A 53 7.08 15.56 4.95
N ARG A 54 6.36 14.88 5.87
CA ARG A 54 6.81 14.69 7.26
C ARG A 54 8.09 13.88 7.34
N LEU A 55 8.24 12.87 6.48
CA LEU A 55 9.48 12.10 6.35
C LEU A 55 10.64 12.99 5.88
N ARG A 56 10.40 13.84 4.88
CA ARG A 56 11.40 14.78 4.35
C ARG A 56 11.85 15.79 5.40
N GLU A 57 10.93 16.35 6.16
CA GLU A 57 11.23 17.24 7.29
C GLU A 57 12.08 16.53 8.34
N ALA A 58 11.68 15.32 8.76
CA ALA A 58 12.41 14.54 9.75
C ALA A 58 13.84 14.19 9.30
N GLY A 59 14.05 13.93 8.01
CA GLY A 59 15.39 13.63 7.48
C GLY A 59 16.24 14.88 7.19
N ARG A 60 15.64 16.07 7.01
CA ARG A 60 16.40 17.33 6.89
C ARG A 60 17.10 17.73 8.20
N LEU A 61 16.49 17.39 9.33
CA LEU A 61 17.02 17.69 10.65
C LEU A 61 18.15 16.73 11.10
N ARG A 62 18.45 15.70 10.31
CA ARG A 62 19.42 14.66 10.69
C ARG A 62 20.85 15.00 10.27
N PRO A 63 21.86 14.68 11.11
CA PRO A 63 23.27 14.71 10.71
C PRO A 63 23.50 13.83 9.47
N GLY A 64 24.28 14.29 8.49
CA GLY A 64 24.54 13.53 7.26
C GLY A 64 23.43 13.60 6.19
N GLY A 65 22.34 14.33 6.47
CA GLY A 65 21.28 14.66 5.51
C GLY A 65 20.26 13.55 5.28
N PHE A 66 19.51 13.66 4.18
CA PHE A 66 18.40 12.74 3.85
C PHE A 66 18.91 11.42 3.26
N ARG A 67 19.48 10.54 4.09
CA ARG A 67 19.96 9.21 3.68
C ARG A 67 19.10 8.09 4.23
N LEU A 68 18.24 7.53 3.38
CA LEU A 68 17.32 6.46 3.74
C LEU A 68 17.89 5.08 3.39
N ARG A 69 17.94 4.20 4.40
CA ARG A 69 18.29 2.79 4.22
C ARG A 69 17.08 1.94 3.84
N MET A 70 15.92 2.22 4.43
CA MET A 70 14.73 1.38 4.27
C MET A 70 13.44 2.19 4.50
N ILE A 71 12.41 1.87 3.72
CA ILE A 71 11.02 2.30 3.94
C ILE A 71 10.15 1.05 4.10
N GLY A 72 9.30 1.06 5.10
CA GLY A 72 8.27 0.06 5.36
C GLY A 72 6.88 0.70 5.36
N VAL A 73 5.91 0.02 4.75
CA VAL A 73 4.50 0.41 4.79
C VAL A 73 3.74 -0.69 5.51
N THR A 74 2.99 -0.34 6.55
CA THR A 74 2.13 -1.26 7.29
C THR A 74 0.69 -0.78 7.22
N LEU A 75 -0.22 -1.68 6.87
CA LEU A 75 -1.66 -1.48 6.97
C LEU A 75 -2.14 -2.15 8.25
N ALA A 76 -2.87 -1.42 9.08
CA ALA A 76 -3.35 -1.84 10.39
C ALA A 76 -4.83 -1.49 10.54
N GLU A 77 -5.43 -1.86 11.69
CA GLU A 77 -6.88 -1.78 11.91
C GLU A 77 -7.61 -2.54 10.80
N ILE A 78 -7.27 -3.83 10.71
CA ILE A 78 -7.69 -4.70 9.62
C ILE A 78 -9.05 -5.30 9.97
N GLU A 79 -9.98 -5.24 9.03
CA GLU A 79 -11.29 -5.89 9.12
C GLU A 79 -11.55 -6.79 7.92
N ALA A 80 -12.29 -7.87 8.12
CA ALA A 80 -12.69 -8.75 7.02
C ALA A 80 -13.66 -8.02 6.09
N VAL A 81 -13.60 -8.32 4.80
CA VAL A 81 -14.61 -7.90 3.84
C VAL A 81 -15.90 -8.69 4.13
N GLY A 82 -16.61 -8.30 5.19
CA GLY A 82 -17.98 -8.74 5.51
C GLY A 82 -18.99 -7.83 4.82
N GLY A 83 -20.21 -8.33 4.59
CA GLY A 83 -21.26 -7.70 3.77
C GLY A 83 -21.63 -6.28 4.18
N ASP A 84 -20.82 -5.34 3.72
CA ASP A 84 -21.05 -3.92 3.86
C ASP A 84 -22.25 -3.54 3.00
N GLN A 85 -23.26 -2.93 3.62
CA GLN A 85 -24.43 -2.45 2.89
C GLN A 85 -24.02 -1.23 2.08
N GLY A 86 -23.74 -1.44 0.80
CA GLY A 86 -23.53 -0.35 -0.14
C GLY A 86 -24.74 0.60 -0.14
N SER A 87 -24.49 1.89 -0.36
CA SER A 87 -25.58 2.84 -0.57
C SER A 87 -26.29 2.53 -1.89
N LEU A 88 -27.61 2.37 -1.84
CA LEU A 88 -28.46 2.15 -3.02
C LEU A 88 -28.29 3.25 -4.08
N PHE A 89 -27.88 4.45 -3.67
CA PHE A 89 -27.78 5.63 -4.53
C PHE A 89 -26.34 6.02 -4.88
N ALA A 90 -25.34 5.24 -4.48
CA ALA A 90 -23.93 5.52 -4.79
C ALA A 90 -23.65 5.60 -6.31
N HIS A 91 -24.54 5.11 -7.17
CA HIS A 91 -24.40 5.21 -8.62
C HIS A 91 -24.99 6.49 -9.22
N LEU A 92 -25.76 7.27 -8.46
CA LEU A 92 -26.48 8.45 -8.94
C LEU A 92 -25.65 9.73 -8.95
N ASP A 93 -24.61 9.82 -8.11
CA ASP A 93 -23.68 10.95 -8.11
C ASP A 93 -22.23 10.48 -8.35
N PRO A 94 -21.63 10.77 -9.52
CA PRO A 94 -20.23 10.48 -9.82
C PRO A 94 -19.22 11.15 -8.88
N ALA A 95 -19.62 12.21 -8.17
CA ALA A 95 -18.81 12.92 -7.20
C ALA A 95 -18.95 12.39 -5.77
N ASP A 96 -19.91 11.49 -5.52
CA ASP A 96 -20.13 10.88 -4.21
C ASP A 96 -18.85 10.12 -3.76
N PRO A 97 -18.36 10.35 -2.53
CA PRO A 97 -17.21 9.64 -1.98
C PRO A 97 -17.31 8.11 -2.06
N LEU A 98 -18.49 7.52 -1.83
CA LEU A 98 -18.75 6.08 -1.94
C LEU A 98 -18.67 5.61 -3.40
N ALA A 99 -19.14 6.41 -4.35
CA ALA A 99 -19.05 6.12 -5.77
C ALA A 99 -17.59 6.10 -6.25
N ARG A 100 -16.81 7.08 -5.82
CA ARG A 100 -15.38 7.18 -6.14
C ARG A 100 -14.59 6.03 -5.53
N GLU A 101 -14.85 5.70 -4.28
CA GLU A 101 -14.23 4.54 -3.62
C GLU A 101 -14.59 3.23 -4.34
N THR A 102 -15.85 3.04 -4.73
CA THR A 102 -16.29 1.86 -5.47
C THR A 102 -15.56 1.73 -6.81
N ARG A 103 -15.38 2.83 -7.55
CA ARG A 103 -14.65 2.83 -8.83
C ARG A 103 -13.15 2.58 -8.65
N GLY A 104 -12.53 3.26 -7.68
CA GLY A 104 -11.12 3.07 -7.36
C GLY A 104 -10.82 1.64 -6.92
N LEU A 105 -11.68 1.09 -6.06
CA LEU A 105 -11.62 -0.31 -5.63
C LEU A 105 -11.81 -1.28 -6.80
N ALA A 106 -12.79 -1.04 -7.69
CA ALA A 106 -13.01 -1.87 -8.88
C ALA A 106 -11.80 -1.85 -9.83
N LEU A 107 -11.17 -0.68 -10.01
CA LEU A 107 -9.94 -0.55 -10.80
C LEU A 107 -8.78 -1.30 -10.13
N SER A 108 -8.61 -1.12 -8.83
CA SER A 108 -7.67 -1.85 -7.98
C SER A 108 -7.81 -3.38 -8.13
N GLN A 109 -9.03 -3.90 -8.13
CA GLN A 109 -9.33 -5.32 -8.34
C GLN A 109 -9.08 -5.76 -9.79
N ALA A 110 -9.40 -4.91 -10.77
CA ALA A 110 -9.08 -5.20 -12.17
C ALA A 110 -7.56 -5.30 -12.39
N MET A 111 -6.78 -4.40 -11.79
CA MET A 111 -5.32 -4.46 -11.82
C MET A 111 -4.79 -5.73 -11.17
N ASP A 112 -5.34 -6.16 -10.03
CA ASP A 112 -4.94 -7.42 -9.39
C ASP A 112 -5.21 -8.62 -10.31
N ARG A 113 -6.39 -8.69 -10.95
CA ARG A 113 -6.73 -9.77 -11.89
C ARG A 113 -5.79 -9.82 -13.10
N ILE A 114 -5.42 -8.66 -13.65
CA ILE A 114 -4.48 -8.58 -14.77
C ILE A 114 -3.09 -9.06 -14.33
N ASN A 115 -2.61 -8.61 -13.18
CA ASN A 115 -1.31 -9.03 -12.64
C ASN A 115 -1.27 -10.52 -12.27
N GLU A 116 -2.39 -11.09 -11.84
CA GLU A 116 -2.52 -12.53 -11.60
C GLU A 116 -2.45 -13.33 -12.91
N ARG A 117 -3.13 -12.86 -13.97
CA ARG A 117 -3.19 -13.56 -15.26
C ARG A 117 -1.93 -13.44 -16.11
N PHE A 118 -1.33 -12.24 -16.17
CA PHE A 118 -0.24 -11.91 -17.10
C PHE A 118 1.13 -11.80 -16.42
N GLY A 119 1.20 -12.12 -15.13
CA GLY A 119 2.42 -12.04 -14.35
C GLY A 119 2.60 -10.71 -13.63
N ARG A 120 3.52 -10.75 -12.67
CA ARG A 120 3.78 -9.66 -11.72
C ARG A 120 4.13 -8.36 -12.46
N ASN A 121 3.52 -7.26 -12.00
CA ASN A 121 3.75 -5.91 -12.53
C ASN A 121 3.38 -5.74 -14.01
N ALA A 122 2.54 -6.62 -14.60
CA ALA A 122 1.95 -6.40 -15.92
C ALA A 122 1.24 -5.04 -15.99
N VAL A 123 0.59 -4.64 -14.88
CA VAL A 123 0.10 -3.28 -14.67
C VAL A 123 0.55 -2.80 -13.28
N SER A 124 1.25 -1.67 -13.25
CA SER A 124 1.71 -1.03 -12.01
C SER A 124 1.24 0.42 -11.96
N VAL A 125 1.00 0.91 -10.75
CA VAL A 125 0.82 2.34 -10.50
C VAL A 125 2.20 2.92 -10.21
N GLY A 126 2.69 3.76 -11.13
CA GLY A 126 4.00 4.41 -11.03
C GLY A 126 5.08 3.76 -11.92
N PRO A 127 6.26 4.39 -12.00
CA PRO A 127 7.31 3.99 -12.93
C PRO A 127 7.87 2.60 -12.60
N LEU A 128 7.95 1.76 -13.64
CA LEU A 128 8.47 0.38 -13.57
C LEU A 128 10.01 0.31 -13.69
N GLY A 129 10.66 1.38 -14.15
CA GLY A 129 12.10 1.37 -14.49
C GLY A 129 13.01 2.04 -13.45
N GLY A 130 14.19 1.45 -13.23
CA GLY A 130 15.37 2.13 -12.65
C GLY A 130 15.59 1.98 -11.14
N GLY A 131 14.74 1.25 -10.42
CA GLY A 131 14.86 1.08 -8.97
C GLY A 131 15.63 -0.18 -8.56
N ARG A 132 16.39 -0.10 -7.46
CA ARG A 132 17.06 -1.22 -6.77
C ARG A 132 16.12 -2.38 -6.36
N LEU A 133 14.81 -2.25 -6.58
CA LEU A 133 13.75 -3.21 -6.28
C LEU A 133 13.83 -4.47 -7.13
N ASP A 134 14.33 -4.41 -8.37
CA ASP A 134 14.53 -5.60 -9.21
C ASP A 134 15.66 -6.51 -8.70
N ARG A 135 16.53 -6.00 -7.82
CA ARG A 135 17.60 -6.77 -7.16
C ARG A 135 17.23 -7.30 -5.79
N VAL A 136 16.06 -6.97 -5.26
CA VAL A 136 15.63 -7.46 -3.95
C VAL A 136 15.00 -8.84 -4.15
N GLY A 137 15.84 -9.88 -4.06
CA GLY A 137 15.42 -11.28 -4.13
C GLY A 137 14.26 -11.61 -3.17
N THR A 138 13.56 -12.70 -3.49
CA THR A 138 12.35 -13.19 -2.82
C THR A 138 12.50 -13.16 -1.30
N LYS A 139 11.77 -12.24 -0.65
CA LYS A 139 11.75 -12.12 0.81
C LYS A 139 10.86 -13.22 1.38
N ILE A 140 11.50 -14.28 1.86
CA ILE A 140 10.90 -15.41 2.58
C ILE A 140 10.27 -14.94 3.90
N ALA A 141 9.07 -15.46 4.20
CA ALA A 141 8.43 -15.29 5.50
C ALA A 141 8.96 -16.36 6.47
N PHE A 142 9.60 -15.95 7.57
CA PHE A 142 10.22 -16.84 8.55
C PHE A 142 9.23 -17.65 9.43
N GLY A 143 7.94 -17.69 9.08
CA GLY A 143 6.90 -18.28 9.93
C GLY A 143 5.94 -19.26 9.25
N ARG A 144 6.04 -19.45 7.93
CA ARG A 144 5.27 -20.46 7.18
C ARG A 144 5.90 -20.70 5.82
N ILE A 145 5.63 -21.87 5.24
CA ILE A 145 5.95 -22.14 3.83
C ILE A 145 5.06 -21.21 2.98
N PRO A 146 5.63 -20.36 2.11
CA PRO A 146 4.85 -19.53 1.20
C PRO A 146 4.12 -20.42 0.19
N GLU A 147 2.91 -20.02 -0.19
CA GLU A 147 2.19 -20.66 -1.31
C GLU A 147 2.87 -20.32 -2.64
N ALA A 148 2.69 -21.15 -3.68
CA ALA A 148 3.29 -20.94 -5.00
C ALA A 148 3.03 -19.52 -5.57
N SER A 149 1.84 -18.97 -5.30
CA SER A 149 1.42 -17.63 -5.70
C SER A 149 2.18 -16.49 -4.97
N GLU A 150 2.85 -16.77 -3.85
CA GLU A 150 3.62 -15.79 -3.06
C GLU A 150 5.08 -15.65 -3.53
N PHE A 151 5.60 -16.63 -4.27
CA PHE A 151 6.96 -16.57 -4.81
C PHE A 151 7.08 -15.60 -5.99
N HIS A 152 5.97 -15.33 -6.69
CA HIS A 152 5.92 -14.42 -7.82
C HIS A 152 5.54 -12.98 -7.42
N GLU A 153 5.75 -12.59 -6.16
CA GLU A 153 5.13 -11.39 -5.56
C GLU A 153 6.04 -10.23 -5.19
#